data_AF-A0A8D0PFA3-F1
#
_entry.id   AF-A0A8D0PFA3-F1
#
_cell.length_a   1.000
_cell.length_b   1.000
_cell.length_c   1.000
_cell.angle_alpha   90.00
_cell.angle_beta   90.00
_cell.angle_gamma   90.00
#
_symmetry.space_group_name_H-M   'P 1'
#
loop_
_entity.id
_entity.type
_entity.pdbx_description
1 polymer ?
#
loop_
_entity_poly.entity_id
_entity_poly.type
_entity_poly.pdbx_seq_one_letter_code
_entity_poly.pdbx_strand_id
1 'polypeptide(L)'
;MSSACDASRHFPLHLLVWNNDYRQLEKELRGQNVEALDPRGRSLLHLAVSLGHLESARVLLRHKADVTKENREGWTVLHEAVSTGDPEMVYTVLQHRDYHNTTMALEGVPELLRKILEAPDFYVQMKWEFTSWVPLVSRICPNDVCRIWKSGAKLRVDITLLGFENMSWIRGRRSFIFKGEDNWAELMEVNHDDKVVTTEHFDLSQEMERLTLDLMKPKGREVERRLTSPVINTSLDTKNIAFERTKSGFWGWRTDKAEVVNGYEAKVYTVNNVSVITKIRTEHLTEEEKKRYKEPLLALLNMGVRKFPCDSVG
;
A
#
# COMPACT_ATOMS: atom_id res chain seq x y z
N MET A 1 3.09 -41.41 -9.35
CA MET A 1 4.26 -41.14 -10.19
C MET A 1 3.96 -40.34 -11.48
N SER A 2 2.69 -39.99 -11.80
CA SER A 2 2.36 -39.29 -13.06
C SER A 2 2.31 -37.75 -12.95
N SER A 3 1.99 -37.14 -11.80
CA SER A 3 1.85 -35.67 -11.72
C SER A 3 3.18 -34.90 -11.62
N ALA A 4 4.22 -35.49 -11.01
CA ALA A 4 5.53 -34.85 -10.87
C ALA A 4 6.26 -34.72 -12.22
N CYS A 5 6.06 -35.68 -13.13
CA CYS A 5 6.67 -35.68 -14.47
C CYS A 5 5.96 -34.69 -15.42
N ASP A 6 4.71 -34.33 -15.13
CA ASP A 6 3.92 -33.39 -15.92
C ASP A 6 4.18 -31.94 -15.52
N ALA A 7 4.40 -31.70 -14.22
CA ALA A 7 4.78 -30.38 -13.69
C ALA A 7 6.16 -29.92 -14.18
N SER A 8 7.13 -30.83 -14.32
CA SER A 8 8.48 -30.50 -14.79
C SER A 8 8.53 -30.06 -16.25
N ARG A 9 7.62 -30.57 -17.10
CA ARG A 9 7.53 -30.19 -18.52
C ARG A 9 6.89 -28.82 -18.72
N HIS A 10 5.92 -28.45 -17.89
CA HIS A 10 5.16 -27.21 -18.06
C HIS A 10 5.72 -26.04 -17.25
N PHE A 11 6.43 -26.30 -16.14
CA PHE A 11 6.94 -25.26 -15.24
C PHE A 11 8.42 -25.47 -14.86
N PRO A 12 9.34 -25.54 -15.84
CA PRO A 12 10.74 -25.87 -15.59
C PRO A 12 11.42 -24.89 -14.62
N LEU A 13 11.18 -23.58 -14.76
CA LEU A 13 11.76 -22.57 -13.86
C LEU A 13 11.22 -22.68 -12.42
N HIS A 14 9.94 -23.02 -12.25
CA HIS A 14 9.36 -23.21 -10.92
C HIS A 14 9.94 -24.43 -10.22
N LEU A 15 10.30 -25.48 -10.97
CA LEU A 15 10.97 -26.65 -10.42
C LEU A 15 12.38 -26.31 -9.92
N LEU A 16 13.13 -25.47 -10.67
CA LEU A 16 14.43 -24.98 -10.22
C LEU A 16 14.31 -24.18 -8.92
N VAL A 17 13.31 -23.30 -8.83
CA VAL A 17 13.01 -22.56 -7.58
C VAL A 17 12.61 -23.50 -6.46
N TRP A 18 11.74 -24.49 -6.72
CA TRP A 18 11.28 -25.47 -5.74
C TRP A 18 12.42 -26.30 -5.14
N ASN A 19 13.42 -26.65 -5.97
CA ASN A 19 14.60 -27.40 -5.55
C ASN A 19 15.73 -26.49 -5.01
N ASN A 20 15.50 -25.17 -4.97
CA ASN A 20 16.51 -24.15 -4.68
C ASN A 20 17.78 -24.24 -5.54
N ASP A 21 17.66 -24.68 -6.80
CA ASP A 21 18.76 -24.68 -7.77
C ASP A 21 18.92 -23.28 -8.38
N TYR A 22 19.31 -22.33 -7.54
CA TYR A 22 19.47 -20.91 -7.92
C TYR A 22 20.53 -20.71 -9.01
N ARG A 23 21.52 -21.62 -9.11
CA ARG A 23 22.59 -21.55 -10.11
C ARG A 23 22.11 -21.92 -11.50
N GLN A 24 21.31 -22.98 -11.61
CA GLN A 24 20.68 -23.32 -12.87
C GLN A 24 19.58 -22.30 -13.21
N LEU A 25 18.82 -21.85 -12.21
CA LEU A 25 17.81 -20.80 -12.37
C LEU A 25 18.40 -19.53 -13.00
N GLU A 26 19.54 -19.04 -12.50
CA GLU A 26 20.22 -17.85 -13.03
C GLU A 26 20.65 -18.00 -14.50
N LYS A 27 21.04 -19.21 -14.92
CA LYS A 27 21.40 -19.49 -16.32
C LYS A 27 20.17 -19.51 -17.22
N GLU A 28 19.11 -20.19 -16.78
CA GLU A 28 17.89 -20.43 -17.55
C GLU A 28 16.98 -19.19 -17.63
N LEU A 29 17.05 -18.26 -16.67
CA LEU A 29 16.23 -17.04 -16.66
C LEU A 29 16.54 -16.05 -17.80
N ARG A 30 17.65 -16.21 -18.52
CA ARG A 30 18.04 -15.32 -19.62
C ARG A 30 17.01 -15.39 -20.76
N GLY A 31 16.26 -14.31 -20.96
CA GLY A 31 15.23 -14.22 -22.02
C GLY A 31 13.92 -14.93 -21.67
N GLN A 32 13.77 -15.44 -20.45
CA GLN A 32 12.53 -16.04 -19.97
C GLN A 32 11.68 -15.02 -19.23
N ASN A 33 10.38 -15.31 -19.10
CA ASN A 33 9.47 -14.50 -18.32
C ASN A 33 9.65 -14.78 -16.80
N VAL A 34 10.29 -13.86 -16.09
CA VAL A 34 10.45 -13.92 -14.63
C VAL A 34 9.12 -13.85 -13.86
N GLU A 35 8.08 -13.33 -14.52
CA GLU A 35 6.72 -13.21 -13.99
C GLU A 35 5.81 -14.40 -14.32
N ALA A 36 6.38 -15.50 -14.81
CA ALA A 36 5.63 -16.72 -15.03
C ALA A 36 4.94 -17.19 -13.73
N LEU A 37 3.71 -17.68 -13.87
CA LEU A 37 2.89 -18.13 -12.75
C LEU A 37 2.76 -19.65 -12.73
N ASP A 38 2.80 -20.25 -11.55
CA ASP A 38 2.50 -21.67 -11.34
C ASP A 38 0.97 -21.95 -11.39
N PRO A 39 0.52 -23.22 -11.34
CA PRO A 39 -0.90 -23.55 -11.29
C PRO A 39 -1.66 -22.98 -10.08
N ARG A 40 -0.95 -22.61 -9.01
CA ARG A 40 -1.50 -21.93 -7.82
C ARG A 40 -1.49 -20.39 -7.97
N GLY A 41 -1.01 -19.88 -9.10
CA GLY A 41 -0.92 -18.46 -9.42
C GLY A 41 0.15 -17.71 -8.63
N ARG A 42 1.20 -18.40 -8.18
CA ARG A 42 2.38 -17.78 -7.58
C ARG A 42 3.39 -17.46 -8.66
N SER A 43 3.99 -16.29 -8.61
CA SER A 43 5.19 -16.02 -9.41
C SER A 43 6.38 -16.83 -8.91
N LEU A 44 7.44 -16.93 -9.71
CA LEU A 44 8.71 -17.52 -9.29
C LEU A 44 9.21 -16.92 -7.96
N LEU A 45 9.09 -15.60 -7.80
CA LEU A 45 9.52 -14.90 -6.58
C LEU A 45 8.66 -15.26 -5.37
N HIS A 46 7.33 -15.30 -5.54
CA HIS A 46 6.44 -15.78 -4.46
C HIS A 46 6.80 -17.20 -4.03
N LEU A 47 7.06 -18.08 -5.00
CA LEU A 47 7.44 -19.46 -4.70
C LEU A 47 8.75 -19.51 -3.89
N ALA A 48 9.80 -18.83 -4.36
CA ALA A 48 11.09 -18.78 -3.69
C ALA A 48 10.98 -18.28 -2.24
N VAL A 49 10.25 -17.18 -2.04
CA VAL A 49 10.04 -16.57 -0.72
C VAL A 49 9.22 -17.48 0.18
N SER A 50 8.11 -18.04 -0.32
CA SER A 50 7.26 -18.94 0.48
C SER A 50 7.96 -20.22 0.95
N LEU A 51 9.02 -20.64 0.24
CA LEU A 51 9.85 -21.80 0.57
C LEU A 51 11.10 -21.43 1.39
N GLY A 52 11.32 -20.13 1.69
CA GLY A 52 12.53 -19.67 2.38
C GLY A 52 13.82 -19.78 1.55
N HIS A 53 13.72 -19.89 0.22
CA HIS A 53 14.85 -20.04 -0.69
C HIS A 53 15.48 -18.68 -1.03
N LEU A 54 16.24 -18.12 -0.08
CA LEU A 54 16.84 -16.79 -0.16
C LEU A 54 17.67 -16.58 -1.44
N GLU A 55 18.52 -17.52 -1.81
CA GLU A 55 19.38 -17.38 -3.00
C GLU A 55 18.58 -17.39 -4.30
N SER A 56 17.54 -18.22 -4.39
CA SER A 56 16.62 -18.19 -5.53
C SER A 56 15.87 -16.85 -5.59
N ALA A 57 15.42 -16.31 -4.45
CA ALA A 57 14.79 -15.00 -4.38
C ALA A 57 15.74 -13.88 -4.84
N ARG A 58 17.01 -13.89 -4.41
CA ARG A 58 18.05 -12.94 -4.85
C ARG A 58 18.30 -12.99 -6.35
N VAL A 59 18.38 -14.19 -6.95
CA VAL A 59 18.50 -14.34 -8.40
C VAL A 59 17.30 -13.70 -9.11
N LEU A 60 16.08 -14.01 -8.67
CA LEU A 60 14.86 -13.47 -9.29
C LEU A 60 14.76 -11.94 -9.16
N LEU A 61 15.11 -11.39 -8.01
CA LEU A 61 15.13 -9.94 -7.77
C LEU A 61 16.19 -9.23 -8.62
N ARG A 62 17.37 -9.81 -8.83
CA ARG A 62 18.38 -9.29 -9.79
C ARG A 62 17.87 -9.31 -11.23
N HIS A 63 17.00 -10.26 -11.56
CA HIS A 63 16.28 -10.33 -12.84
C HIS A 63 15.00 -9.47 -12.88
N LYS A 64 14.87 -8.48 -11.99
CA LYS A 64 13.76 -7.51 -11.93
C LYS A 64 12.38 -8.16 -11.74
N ALA A 65 12.31 -9.26 -11.00
CA ALA A 65 11.03 -9.82 -10.55
C ALA A 65 10.24 -8.75 -9.77
N ASP A 66 8.95 -8.64 -10.06
CA ASP A 66 8.05 -7.66 -9.43
C ASP A 66 7.75 -8.08 -7.98
N VAL A 67 8.38 -7.36 -7.07
CA VAL A 67 8.29 -7.57 -5.62
C VAL A 67 7.00 -7.00 -5.01
N THR A 68 6.21 -6.23 -5.79
CA THR A 68 4.95 -5.62 -5.32
C THR A 68 3.73 -6.49 -5.60
N LYS A 69 3.87 -7.51 -6.45
CA LYS A 69 2.75 -8.38 -6.81
C LYS A 69 2.13 -9.08 -5.63
N GLU A 70 0.84 -9.32 -5.78
CA GLU A 70 0.05 -10.19 -4.92
C GLU A 70 -0.14 -11.56 -5.57
N ASN A 71 -0.12 -12.61 -4.75
CA ASN A 71 -0.55 -13.94 -5.15
C ASN A 71 -2.10 -14.03 -5.22
N ARG A 72 -2.65 -15.20 -5.60
CA ARG A 72 -4.11 -15.40 -5.69
C ARG A 72 -4.85 -15.21 -4.36
N GLU A 73 -4.16 -15.28 -3.24
CA GLU A 73 -4.73 -15.02 -1.91
C GLU A 73 -4.67 -13.53 -1.53
N GLY A 74 -4.11 -12.66 -2.39
CA GLY A 74 -3.93 -11.24 -2.12
C GLY A 74 -2.72 -10.93 -1.24
N TRP A 75 -1.83 -11.89 -0.97
CA TRP A 75 -0.61 -11.63 -0.19
C TRP A 75 0.50 -11.14 -1.11
N THR A 76 1.17 -10.06 -0.70
CA THR A 76 2.34 -9.54 -1.40
C THR A 76 3.56 -10.41 -1.11
N VAL A 77 4.61 -10.27 -1.93
CA VAL A 77 5.90 -10.92 -1.67
C VAL A 77 6.45 -10.56 -0.28
N LEU A 78 6.29 -9.31 0.17
CA LEU A 78 6.73 -8.89 1.50
C LEU A 78 5.89 -9.55 2.62
N HIS A 79 4.59 -9.76 2.41
CA HIS A 79 3.76 -10.50 3.37
C HIS A 79 4.27 -11.93 3.53
N GLU A 80 4.54 -12.63 2.43
CA GLU A 80 5.10 -13.99 2.46
C GLU A 80 6.51 -14.00 3.10
N ALA A 81 7.34 -12.99 2.83
CA ALA A 81 8.68 -12.88 3.42
C ALA A 81 8.62 -12.78 4.94
N VAL A 82 7.70 -11.98 5.50
CA VAL A 82 7.54 -11.86 6.96
C VAL A 82 7.07 -13.18 7.57
N SER A 83 6.15 -13.90 6.90
CA SER A 83 5.69 -15.23 7.34
C SER A 83 6.82 -16.27 7.44
N THR A 84 7.95 -16.09 6.74
CA THR A 84 9.11 -17.01 6.86
C THR A 84 9.83 -16.88 8.21
N GLY A 85 9.67 -15.75 8.91
CA GLY A 85 10.44 -15.44 10.12
C GLY A 85 11.92 -15.11 9.87
N ASP A 86 12.39 -15.12 8.62
CA ASP A 86 13.80 -14.87 8.27
C ASP A 86 14.08 -13.36 8.09
N PRO A 87 14.91 -12.74 8.95
CA PRO A 87 15.27 -11.34 8.81
C PRO A 87 15.99 -10.99 7.51
N GLU A 88 16.79 -11.90 6.96
CA GLU A 88 17.57 -11.63 5.74
C GLU A 88 16.67 -11.65 4.50
N MET A 89 15.70 -12.56 4.46
CA MET A 89 14.64 -12.57 3.46
C MET A 89 13.80 -11.29 3.51
N VAL A 90 13.32 -10.90 4.70
CA VAL A 90 12.52 -9.67 4.87
C VAL A 90 13.33 -8.45 4.48
N TYR A 91 14.60 -8.36 4.89
CA TYR A 91 15.49 -7.27 4.52
C TYR A 91 15.64 -7.16 3.00
N THR A 92 15.96 -8.27 2.34
CA THR A 92 16.20 -8.32 0.89
C THR A 92 14.94 -7.90 0.11
N VAL A 93 13.79 -8.48 0.46
CA VAL A 93 12.51 -8.16 -0.20
C VAL A 93 12.10 -6.70 0.05
N LEU A 94 12.27 -6.20 1.27
CA LEU A 94 11.93 -4.81 1.61
C LEU A 94 12.83 -3.81 0.88
N GLN A 95 14.14 -4.06 0.82
CA GLN A 95 15.09 -3.23 0.08
C GLN A 95 14.70 -3.10 -1.40
N HIS A 96 14.42 -4.24 -2.06
CA HIS A 96 14.02 -4.25 -3.47
C HIS A 96 12.66 -3.59 -3.70
N ARG A 97 11.72 -3.76 -2.75
CA ARG A 97 10.41 -3.10 -2.82
C ARG A 97 10.53 -1.59 -2.72
N ASP A 98 11.31 -1.10 -1.77
CA ASP A 98 11.47 0.34 -1.57
C ASP A 98 12.21 0.96 -2.75
N TYR A 99 13.24 0.28 -3.29
CA TYR A 99 13.88 0.67 -4.55
C TYR A 99 12.90 0.72 -5.73
N HIS A 100 12.08 -0.31 -5.91
CA HIS A 100 11.06 -0.33 -6.97
C HIS A 100 10.07 0.83 -6.82
N ASN A 101 9.51 1.03 -5.63
CA ASN A 101 8.55 2.10 -5.37
C ASN A 101 9.14 3.49 -5.62
N THR A 102 10.37 3.76 -5.17
CA THR A 102 11.03 5.04 -5.42
C THR A 102 11.32 5.24 -6.90
N THR A 103 11.76 4.20 -7.60
CA THR A 103 12.01 4.26 -9.05
C THR A 103 10.72 4.62 -9.80
N MET A 104 9.63 3.89 -9.54
CA MET A 104 8.33 4.16 -10.17
C MET A 104 7.79 5.55 -9.81
N ALA A 105 7.98 6.00 -8.56
CA ALA A 105 7.58 7.33 -8.15
C ALA A 105 8.33 8.41 -8.93
N LEU A 106 9.67 8.32 -9.04
CA LEU A 106 10.50 9.27 -9.77
C LEU A 106 10.21 9.27 -11.28
N GLU A 107 10.05 8.09 -11.89
CA GLU A 107 9.68 7.96 -13.30
C GLU A 107 8.31 8.59 -13.60
N GLY A 108 7.40 8.57 -12.62
CA GLY A 108 6.08 9.19 -12.72
C GLY A 108 6.05 10.72 -12.55
N VAL A 109 7.11 11.34 -11.99
CA VAL A 109 7.12 12.78 -11.69
C VAL A 109 6.97 13.64 -12.96
N PRO A 110 7.69 13.41 -14.07
CA PRO A 110 7.55 14.23 -15.27
C PRO A 110 6.12 14.26 -15.81
N GLU A 111 5.46 13.09 -15.84
CA GLU A 111 4.06 12.98 -16.28
C GLU A 111 3.10 13.68 -15.32
N LEU A 112 3.36 13.60 -14.00
CA LEU A 112 2.59 14.34 -13.00
C LEU A 112 2.74 15.85 -13.17
N LEU A 113 3.96 16.35 -13.38
CA LEU A 113 4.25 17.77 -13.62
C LEU A 113 3.52 18.30 -14.85
N ARG A 114 3.57 17.53 -15.95
CA ARG A 114 2.82 17.83 -17.18
C ARG A 114 1.31 17.94 -16.90
N LYS A 115 0.73 16.98 -16.18
CA LYS A 115 -0.69 17.00 -15.80
C LYS A 115 -1.06 18.19 -14.92
N ILE A 116 -0.20 18.58 -13.97
CA ILE A 116 -0.42 19.76 -13.13
C ILE A 116 -0.43 21.02 -14.00
N LEU A 117 0.51 21.15 -14.93
CA LEU A 117 0.58 22.29 -15.85
C LEU A 117 -0.67 22.39 -16.75
N GLU A 118 -1.11 21.27 -17.31
CA GLU A 118 -2.27 21.18 -18.22
C GLU A 118 -3.61 21.37 -17.53
N ALA A 119 -3.72 21.02 -16.24
CA ALA A 119 -4.95 21.24 -15.49
C ALA A 119 -5.30 22.73 -15.45
N PRO A 120 -6.59 23.12 -15.46
CA PRO A 120 -6.97 24.52 -15.27
C PRO A 120 -6.60 25.00 -13.87
N ASP A 121 -6.41 26.30 -13.69
CA ASP A 121 -6.21 26.89 -12.37
C ASP A 121 -7.47 26.71 -11.51
N PHE A 122 -7.28 26.36 -10.23
CA PHE A 122 -8.41 26.05 -9.35
C PHE A 122 -8.11 26.35 -7.88
N TYR A 123 -9.19 26.45 -7.14
CA TYR A 123 -9.20 26.40 -5.68
C TYR A 123 -10.16 25.31 -5.23
N VAL A 124 -9.71 24.49 -4.28
CA VAL A 124 -10.50 23.43 -3.65
C VAL A 124 -10.36 23.54 -2.14
N GLN A 125 -11.48 23.45 -1.43
CA GLN A 125 -11.52 23.25 0.02
C GLN A 125 -12.25 21.95 0.33
N MET A 126 -11.56 21.03 0.99
CA MET A 126 -12.10 19.75 1.42
C MET A 126 -12.16 19.74 2.95
N LYS A 127 -13.38 19.71 3.48
CA LYS A 127 -13.61 19.44 4.90
C LYS A 127 -13.97 17.97 5.05
N TRP A 128 -13.28 17.28 5.95
CA TRP A 128 -13.60 15.89 6.28
C TRP A 128 -13.56 15.69 7.79
N GLU A 129 -14.39 14.76 8.26
CA GLU A 129 -14.47 14.34 9.65
C GLU A 129 -14.75 12.83 9.69
N PHE A 130 -14.10 12.12 10.61
CA PHE A 130 -14.47 10.75 10.91
C PHE A 130 -15.52 10.76 12.02
N THR A 131 -16.44 9.81 11.96
CA THR A 131 -17.41 9.55 13.02
C THR A 131 -17.40 8.08 13.35
N SER A 132 -17.52 7.74 14.63
CA SER A 132 -17.66 6.37 15.10
C SER A 132 -19.10 6.10 15.51
N TRP A 133 -19.58 4.90 15.22
CA TRP A 133 -20.86 4.40 15.73
C TRP A 133 -20.79 4.08 17.23
N VAL A 134 -19.58 3.93 17.78
CA VAL A 134 -19.35 3.72 19.21
C VAL A 134 -19.60 5.04 19.96
N PRO A 135 -20.47 5.07 20.98
CA PRO A 135 -20.74 6.26 21.77
C PRO A 135 -19.44 6.92 22.27
N LEU A 136 -19.39 8.26 22.23
CA LEU A 136 -18.28 9.11 22.69
C LEU A 136 -16.98 9.02 21.87
N VAL A 137 -16.77 8.00 21.04
CA VAL A 137 -15.55 7.86 20.21
C VAL A 137 -15.49 8.91 19.10
N SER A 138 -16.63 9.41 18.62
CA SER A 138 -16.64 10.50 17.63
C SER A 138 -15.97 11.79 18.10
N ARG A 139 -15.83 12.02 19.42
CA ARG A 139 -15.13 13.21 19.95
C ARG A 139 -13.61 13.14 19.80
N ILE A 140 -13.07 11.94 19.67
CA ILE A 140 -11.64 11.68 19.47
C ILE A 140 -11.34 11.30 18.02
N CYS A 141 -12.32 11.36 17.11
CA CYS A 141 -12.09 11.15 15.71
C CYS A 141 -11.39 12.36 15.06
N PRO A 142 -10.50 12.13 14.09
CA PRO A 142 -9.81 13.21 13.41
C PRO A 142 -10.78 13.96 12.49
N ASN A 143 -10.51 15.24 12.33
CA ASN A 143 -11.09 16.07 11.28
C ASN A 143 -10.03 17.06 10.79
N ASP A 144 -10.18 17.50 9.54
CA ASP A 144 -9.33 18.52 8.96
C ASP A 144 -10.08 19.31 7.87
N VAL A 145 -9.53 20.49 7.56
CA VAL A 145 -9.89 21.30 6.40
C VAL A 145 -8.66 21.48 5.54
N CYS A 146 -8.56 20.67 4.49
CA CYS A 146 -7.50 20.78 3.49
C CYS A 146 -7.91 21.84 2.46
N ARG A 147 -7.01 22.78 2.17
CA ARG A 147 -7.20 23.79 1.13
C ARG A 147 -6.12 23.67 0.09
N ILE A 148 -6.52 23.65 -1.18
CA ILE A 148 -5.63 23.46 -2.30
C ILE A 148 -5.82 24.64 -3.25
N TRP A 149 -4.72 25.30 -3.59
CA TRP A 149 -4.66 26.31 -4.65
C TRP A 149 -3.71 25.84 -5.72
N LYS A 150 -4.14 25.94 -6.97
CA LYS A 150 -3.32 25.62 -8.13
C LYS A 150 -3.29 26.84 -9.04
N SER A 151 -2.08 27.25 -9.43
CA SER A 151 -1.89 28.24 -10.49
C SER A 151 -0.68 27.92 -11.36
N GLY A 152 -0.89 27.74 -12.66
CA GLY A 152 0.13 27.20 -13.57
C GLY A 152 0.69 25.87 -13.06
N ALA A 153 2.01 25.69 -13.05
CA ALA A 153 2.67 24.51 -12.48
C ALA A 153 2.91 24.59 -10.95
N LYS A 154 2.23 25.50 -10.25
CA LYS A 154 2.40 25.72 -8.81
C LYS A 154 1.19 25.21 -8.05
N LEU A 155 1.43 24.48 -6.98
CA LEU A 155 0.41 23.95 -6.09
C LEU A 155 0.71 24.39 -4.66
N ARG A 156 -0.31 24.81 -3.92
CA ARG A 156 -0.23 25.03 -2.48
C ARG A 156 -1.30 24.20 -1.79
N VAL A 157 -0.90 23.48 -0.74
CA VAL A 157 -1.78 22.68 0.09
C VAL A 157 -1.64 23.12 1.54
N ASP A 158 -2.72 23.58 2.16
CA ASP A 158 -2.76 23.91 3.59
C ASP A 158 -3.49 22.81 4.35
N ILE A 159 -2.88 22.31 5.43
CA ILE A 159 -3.45 21.28 6.32
C ILE A 159 -3.32 21.69 7.79
N THR A 160 -4.15 21.09 8.66
CA THR A 160 -4.03 21.28 10.12
C THR A 160 -3.80 19.99 10.91
N LEU A 161 -4.07 18.84 10.32
CA LEU A 161 -3.82 17.53 10.92
C LEU A 161 -2.52 16.95 10.38
N LEU A 162 -1.51 16.82 11.24
CA LEU A 162 -0.14 16.47 10.84
C LEU A 162 0.17 14.99 11.03
N GLY A 163 -0.51 14.32 11.96
CA GLY A 163 -0.25 12.91 12.24
C GLY A 163 -1.00 12.39 13.45
N PHE A 164 -0.61 11.18 13.86
CA PHE A 164 -1.16 10.49 15.02
C PHE A 164 -0.05 9.72 15.71
N GLU A 165 0.24 10.10 16.96
CA GLU A 165 1.25 9.46 17.80
C GLU A 165 0.70 9.28 19.21
N ASN A 166 1.05 8.18 19.87
CA ASN A 166 0.66 7.89 21.25
C ASN A 166 -0.85 8.10 21.52
N MET A 167 -1.69 7.56 20.64
CA MET A 167 -3.16 7.69 20.72
C MET A 167 -3.71 9.13 20.64
N SER A 168 -2.90 10.10 20.19
CA SER A 168 -3.25 11.51 20.12
C SER A 168 -3.00 12.09 18.72
N TRP A 169 -3.92 12.94 18.26
CA TRP A 169 -3.79 13.64 16.98
C TRP A 169 -2.79 14.80 17.10
N ILE A 170 -1.80 14.80 16.22
CA ILE A 170 -0.85 15.90 16.10
C ILE A 170 -1.48 16.94 15.19
N ARG A 171 -1.60 18.18 15.69
CA ARG A 171 -2.14 19.32 14.95
C ARG A 171 -1.13 20.44 14.86
N GLY A 172 -1.19 21.19 13.78
CA GLY A 172 -0.36 22.36 13.53
C GLY A 172 -0.63 22.91 12.14
N ARG A 173 -0.31 24.19 11.92
CA ARG A 173 -0.60 24.86 10.64
C ARG A 173 0.57 24.68 9.69
N ARG A 174 0.38 23.85 8.66
CA ARG A 174 1.37 23.62 7.60
C ARG A 174 0.85 24.04 6.25
N SER A 175 1.71 24.70 5.47
CA SER A 175 1.49 24.88 4.03
C SER A 175 2.60 24.16 3.27
N PHE A 176 2.22 23.28 2.36
CA PHE A 176 3.11 22.66 1.39
C PHE A 176 2.98 23.42 0.08
N ILE A 177 4.08 24.00 -0.40
CA ILE A 177 4.13 24.69 -1.68
C ILE A 177 4.99 23.86 -2.60
N PHE A 178 4.40 23.39 -3.68
CA PHE A 178 5.07 22.65 -4.72
C PHE A 178 5.20 23.53 -5.95
N LYS A 179 6.40 23.51 -6.53
CA LYS A 179 6.71 24.10 -7.83
C LYS A 179 7.45 23.05 -8.63
N GLY A 180 7.22 22.99 -9.92
CA GLY A 180 8.05 22.15 -10.77
C GLY A 180 7.97 22.56 -12.23
N GLU A 181 9.02 22.20 -12.95
CA GLU A 181 9.17 22.30 -14.39
C GLU A 181 9.70 20.96 -14.92
N ASP A 182 9.86 20.81 -16.23
CA ASP A 182 10.12 19.52 -16.88
C ASP A 182 11.24 18.66 -16.26
N ASN A 183 12.27 19.28 -15.66
CA ASN A 183 13.42 18.56 -15.12
C ASN A 183 13.74 18.84 -13.63
N TRP A 184 12.92 19.63 -12.94
CA TRP A 184 13.12 19.88 -11.52
C TRP A 184 11.82 20.09 -10.77
N ALA A 185 11.83 19.77 -9.48
CA ALA A 185 10.75 20.05 -8.56
C ALA A 185 11.28 20.69 -7.27
N GLU A 186 10.48 21.52 -6.63
CA GLU A 186 10.74 22.11 -5.32
C GLU A 186 9.53 21.91 -4.44
N LEU A 187 9.76 21.37 -3.25
CA LEU A 187 8.77 21.28 -2.20
C LEU A 187 9.20 22.17 -1.04
N MET A 188 8.36 23.13 -0.69
CA MET A 188 8.54 23.97 0.48
C MET A 188 7.51 23.58 1.54
N GLU A 189 7.97 23.23 2.74
CA GLU A 189 7.13 23.11 3.92
C GLU A 189 7.22 24.40 4.74
N VAL A 190 6.11 25.12 4.85
CA VAL A 190 5.97 26.31 5.70
C VAL A 190 5.33 25.90 7.01
N ASN A 191 6.11 25.98 8.08
CA ASN A 191 5.66 25.85 9.46
C ASN A 191 5.21 27.21 9.99
N HIS A 192 3.90 27.45 10.03
CA HIS A 192 3.37 28.75 10.47
C HIS A 192 3.47 28.95 11.98
N ASP A 193 3.62 27.88 12.74
CA ASP A 193 3.67 27.93 14.19
C ASP A 193 5.08 28.32 14.66
N ASP A 194 6.11 27.70 14.08
CA ASP A 194 7.52 28.03 14.36
C ASP A 194 8.10 29.11 13.43
N LYS A 195 7.36 29.53 12.40
CA LYS A 195 7.77 30.50 11.37
C LYS A 195 9.04 30.09 10.62
N VAL A 196 9.15 28.80 10.33
CA VAL A 196 10.28 28.21 9.59
C VAL A 196 9.78 27.72 8.23
N VAL A 197 10.62 27.86 7.21
CA VAL A 197 10.40 27.26 5.89
C VAL A 197 11.53 26.28 5.62
N THR A 198 11.17 25.02 5.38
CA THR A 198 12.09 24.01 4.87
C THR A 198 11.86 23.89 3.38
N THR A 199 12.93 23.88 2.59
CA THR A 199 12.84 23.76 1.13
C THR A 199 13.69 22.58 0.68
N GLU A 200 13.09 21.68 -0.09
CA GLU A 200 13.74 20.58 -0.76
C GLU A 200 13.68 20.81 -2.27
N HIS A 201 14.81 20.68 -2.94
CA HIS A 201 14.94 20.86 -4.38
C HIS A 201 15.41 19.55 -5.00
N PHE A 202 14.75 19.15 -6.09
CA PHE A 202 14.94 17.88 -6.76
C PHE A 202 15.29 18.14 -8.22
N ASP A 203 16.49 17.77 -8.64
CA ASP A 203 16.84 17.64 -10.07
C ASP A 203 16.49 16.21 -10.49
N LEU A 204 15.44 16.06 -11.29
CA LEU A 204 14.86 14.74 -11.58
C LEU A 204 15.83 13.84 -12.35
N SER A 205 16.62 14.41 -13.25
CA SER A 205 17.63 13.66 -14.01
C SER A 205 18.74 13.16 -13.09
N GLN A 206 19.25 14.04 -12.23
CA GLN A 206 20.33 13.69 -11.30
C GLN A 206 19.87 12.70 -10.22
N GLU A 207 18.66 12.85 -9.70
CA GLU A 207 18.09 11.90 -8.72
C GLU A 207 17.91 10.51 -9.32
N MET A 208 17.44 10.42 -10.57
CA MET A 208 17.32 9.14 -11.29
C MET A 208 18.68 8.46 -11.48
N GLU A 209 19.72 9.21 -11.88
CA GLU A 209 21.06 8.67 -12.11
C GLU A 209 21.72 8.16 -10.82
N ARG A 210 21.47 8.83 -9.68
CA ARG A 210 22.04 8.46 -8.38
C ARG A 210 21.31 7.30 -7.71
N LEU A 211 20.07 7.02 -8.11
CA LEU A 211 19.23 6.02 -7.45
C LEU A 211 19.77 4.60 -7.69
N THR A 212 20.33 4.01 -6.63
CA THR A 212 20.83 2.62 -6.63
C THR A 212 20.18 1.81 -5.52
N LEU A 213 20.13 0.49 -5.71
CA LEU A 213 19.58 -0.44 -4.72
C LEU A 213 20.28 -0.34 -3.36
N ASP A 214 21.59 -0.06 -3.37
CA ASP A 214 22.41 0.06 -2.16
C ASP A 214 22.07 1.27 -1.29
N LEU A 215 21.37 2.28 -1.85
CA LEU A 215 20.86 3.39 -1.06
C LEU A 215 19.60 3.02 -0.27
N MET A 216 18.87 1.97 -0.69
CA MET A 216 17.58 1.58 -0.12
C MET A 216 17.69 0.60 1.04
N LYS A 217 18.62 0.84 1.97
CA LYS A 217 18.88 -0.07 3.10
C LYS A 217 17.79 0.04 4.18
N PRO A 218 16.98 -1.01 4.41
CA PRO A 218 16.01 -1.00 5.50
C PRO A 218 16.70 -0.88 6.85
N LYS A 219 16.08 -0.16 7.78
CA LYS A 219 16.59 -0.03 9.15
C LYS A 219 16.34 -1.33 9.91
N GLY A 220 17.30 -1.82 10.70
CA GLY A 220 17.14 -3.07 11.47
C GLY A 220 15.89 -3.11 12.34
N ARG A 221 15.60 -2.01 13.06
CA ARG A 221 14.36 -1.83 13.86
C ARG A 221 13.07 -2.01 13.04
N GLU A 222 13.10 -1.66 11.76
CA GLU A 222 11.94 -1.75 10.88
C GLU A 222 11.67 -3.20 10.46
N VAL A 223 12.73 -3.96 10.20
CA VAL A 223 12.67 -5.39 9.92
C VAL A 223 12.21 -6.14 11.18
N GLU A 224 12.82 -5.86 12.33
CA GLU A 224 12.45 -6.44 13.62
C GLU A 224 10.99 -6.18 13.97
N ARG A 225 10.51 -4.95 13.78
CA ARG A 225 9.10 -4.61 14.02
C ARG A 225 8.15 -5.45 13.17
N ARG A 226 8.50 -5.73 11.90
CA ARG A 226 7.66 -6.58 11.02
C ARG A 226 7.66 -8.04 11.48
N LEU A 227 8.80 -8.55 11.92
CA LEU A 227 8.93 -9.93 12.41
C LEU A 227 8.26 -10.16 13.77
N THR A 228 8.09 -9.11 14.58
CA THR A 228 7.46 -9.16 15.90
C THR A 228 6.00 -8.67 15.87
N SER A 229 5.49 -8.32 14.69
CA SER A 229 4.12 -7.87 14.47
C SER A 229 3.38 -8.82 13.52
N PRO A 230 2.06 -8.97 13.68
CA PRO A 230 1.23 -9.76 12.76
C PRO A 230 1.25 -9.15 11.36
N VAL A 231 1.19 -10.03 10.35
CA VAL A 231 0.98 -9.59 8.97
C VAL A 231 -0.51 -9.37 8.78
N ILE A 232 -0.89 -8.15 8.38
CA ILE A 232 -2.28 -7.75 8.20
C ILE A 232 -2.47 -7.27 6.77
N ASN A 233 -3.41 -7.89 6.06
CA ASN A 233 -3.83 -7.44 4.74
C ASN A 233 -5.32 -7.12 4.78
N THR A 234 -5.68 -5.88 4.47
CA THR A 234 -7.07 -5.42 4.40
C THR A 234 -7.40 -5.03 2.98
N SER A 235 -8.42 -5.66 2.42
CA SER A 235 -8.89 -5.42 1.05
C SER A 235 -10.39 -5.12 1.05
N LEU A 236 -10.84 -4.32 0.09
CA LEU A 236 -12.25 -4.12 -0.20
C LEU A 236 -12.68 -5.13 -1.25
N ASP A 237 -13.67 -5.97 -0.93
CA ASP A 237 -14.29 -6.81 -1.95
C ASP A 237 -15.20 -5.94 -2.81
N THR A 238 -14.74 -5.66 -4.02
CA THR A 238 -15.46 -4.82 -4.99
C THR A 238 -16.43 -5.60 -5.85
N LYS A 239 -16.43 -6.95 -5.79
CA LYS A 239 -17.17 -7.80 -6.75
C LYS A 239 -18.67 -7.58 -6.75
N ASN A 240 -19.24 -7.20 -5.60
CA ASN A 240 -20.68 -7.10 -5.41
C ASN A 240 -21.17 -5.70 -5.05
N ILE A 241 -20.30 -4.68 -5.12
CA ILE A 241 -20.66 -3.30 -4.77
C ILE A 241 -21.77 -2.83 -5.70
N ALA A 242 -22.88 -2.39 -5.11
CA ALA A 242 -24.03 -1.87 -5.83
C ALA A 242 -24.33 -0.44 -5.37
N PHE A 243 -24.61 0.45 -6.33
CA PHE A 243 -25.03 1.81 -6.06
C PHE A 243 -26.54 1.92 -6.30
N GLU A 244 -27.28 2.34 -5.29
CA GLU A 244 -28.73 2.55 -5.38
C GLU A 244 -29.08 4.00 -5.10
N ARG A 245 -30.08 4.53 -5.82
CA ARG A 245 -30.65 5.84 -5.52
C ARG A 245 -31.20 5.84 -4.09
N THR A 246 -30.65 6.70 -3.25
CA THR A 246 -31.23 6.91 -1.92
C THR A 246 -32.60 7.54 -2.12
N LYS A 247 -33.63 7.02 -1.44
CA LYS A 247 -34.98 7.57 -1.53
C LYS A 247 -35.36 8.32 -0.26
N SER A 248 -36.09 9.43 -0.40
CA SER A 248 -36.62 10.24 0.71
C SER A 248 -38.14 10.39 0.61
N GLY A 249 -38.82 10.46 1.76
CA GLY A 249 -40.28 10.63 1.87
C GLY A 249 -40.91 9.84 3.03
N PHE A 250 -42.07 10.27 3.50
CA PHE A 250 -42.86 9.57 4.53
C PHE A 250 -44.07 8.88 3.89
N TRP A 251 -44.35 7.63 4.31
CA TRP A 251 -45.55 6.86 3.95
C TRP A 251 -45.83 6.73 2.43
N GLY A 252 -45.23 5.74 1.78
CA GLY A 252 -45.59 5.30 0.41
C GLY A 252 -45.09 6.19 -0.74
N TRP A 253 -44.89 7.49 -0.50
CA TRP A 253 -44.41 8.45 -1.49
C TRP A 253 -42.89 8.63 -1.37
N ARG A 254 -42.11 7.69 -1.92
CA ARG A 254 -40.65 7.75 -1.93
C ARG A 254 -40.14 8.29 -3.27
N THR A 255 -39.49 9.45 -3.26
CA THR A 255 -38.79 10.01 -4.42
C THR A 255 -37.28 9.85 -4.27
N ASP A 256 -36.57 9.87 -5.40
CA ASP A 256 -35.11 9.90 -5.38
C ASP A 256 -34.62 11.15 -4.63
N LYS A 257 -33.69 10.93 -3.71
CA LYS A 257 -33.13 11.98 -2.86
C LYS A 257 -32.10 12.77 -3.64
N ALA A 258 -32.27 14.09 -3.63
CA ALA A 258 -31.29 15.06 -4.08
C ALA A 258 -30.95 16.01 -2.93
N GLU A 259 -29.71 16.47 -2.87
CA GLU A 259 -29.21 17.41 -1.89
C GLU A 259 -28.46 18.55 -2.58
N VAL A 260 -28.56 19.77 -2.07
CA VAL A 260 -27.81 20.91 -2.61
C VAL A 260 -26.44 20.96 -1.92
N VAL A 261 -25.38 20.78 -2.71
CA VAL A 261 -23.99 20.84 -2.26
C VAL A 261 -23.32 22.01 -2.96
N ASN A 262 -22.94 23.05 -2.21
CA ASN A 262 -22.34 24.29 -2.73
C ASN A 262 -23.11 24.93 -3.89
N GLY A 263 -24.45 24.93 -3.81
CA GLY A 263 -25.32 25.54 -4.83
C GLY A 263 -25.61 24.65 -6.05
N TYR A 264 -25.05 23.44 -6.10
CA TYR A 264 -25.35 22.45 -7.15
C TYR A 264 -26.26 21.35 -6.60
N GLU A 265 -27.26 20.97 -7.38
CA GLU A 265 -28.13 19.83 -7.04
C GLU A 265 -27.39 18.51 -7.29
N ALA A 266 -27.16 17.76 -6.22
CA ALA A 266 -26.46 16.48 -6.22
C ALA A 266 -27.44 15.33 -5.97
N LYS A 267 -27.34 14.29 -6.80
CA LYS A 267 -28.09 13.04 -6.63
C LYS A 267 -27.44 12.20 -5.53
N VAL A 268 -28.22 11.73 -4.58
CA VAL A 268 -27.72 10.92 -3.45
C VAL A 268 -27.82 9.43 -3.79
N TYR A 269 -26.72 8.70 -3.57
CA TYR A 269 -26.66 7.25 -3.73
C TYR A 269 -26.23 6.58 -2.41
N THR A 270 -26.80 5.41 -2.15
CA THR A 270 -26.34 4.49 -1.10
C THR A 270 -25.48 3.43 -1.76
N VAL A 271 -24.35 3.10 -1.13
CA VAL A 271 -23.46 2.03 -1.58
C VAL A 271 -23.72 0.79 -0.73
N ASN A 272 -24.21 -0.27 -1.37
CA ASN A 272 -24.52 -1.55 -0.76
C ASN A 272 -23.39 -2.56 -1.02
N ASN A 273 -23.31 -3.59 -0.19
CA ASN A 273 -22.39 -4.73 -0.32
C ASN A 273 -20.89 -4.37 -0.30
N VAL A 274 -20.52 -3.25 0.32
CA VAL A 274 -19.11 -2.95 0.60
C VAL A 274 -18.67 -3.87 1.73
N SER A 275 -17.87 -4.89 1.40
CA SER A 275 -17.27 -5.76 2.42
C SER A 275 -15.78 -5.51 2.52
N VAL A 276 -15.32 -5.28 3.76
CA VAL A 276 -13.90 -5.14 4.09
C VAL A 276 -13.42 -6.51 4.57
N ILE A 277 -12.50 -7.12 3.82
CA ILE A 277 -11.89 -8.39 4.16
C ILE A 277 -10.51 -8.10 4.74
N THR A 278 -10.33 -8.38 6.04
CA THR A 278 -9.02 -8.36 6.68
C THR A 278 -8.54 -9.77 6.93
N LYS A 279 -7.37 -10.09 6.40
CA LYS A 279 -6.65 -11.34 6.63
C LYS A 279 -5.48 -11.06 7.55
N ILE A 280 -5.22 -11.97 8.48
CA ILE A 280 -4.17 -11.82 9.49
C ILE A 280 -3.39 -13.13 9.57
N ARG A 281 -2.06 -13.01 9.51
CA ARG A 281 -1.10 -14.10 9.62
C ARG A 281 -0.17 -13.85 10.81
N THR A 282 0.08 -14.90 11.58
CA THR A 282 0.81 -14.87 12.87
C THR A 282 1.71 -16.07 13.05
N GLU A 283 1.90 -16.88 12.02
CA GLU A 283 2.71 -18.10 12.03
C GLU A 283 4.17 -17.85 12.41
N HIS A 284 4.71 -16.68 12.07
CA HIS A 284 6.08 -16.26 12.39
C HIS A 284 6.25 -15.74 13.83
N LEU A 285 5.15 -15.50 14.55
CA LEU A 285 5.18 -14.94 15.90
C LEU A 285 5.34 -16.02 16.98
N THR A 286 6.06 -15.67 18.04
CA THR A 286 6.09 -16.43 19.30
C THR A 286 4.73 -16.38 20.04
N GLU A 287 4.52 -17.28 20.99
CA GLU A 287 3.27 -17.28 21.78
C GLU A 287 3.15 -16.04 22.68
N GLU A 288 4.28 -15.51 23.18
CA GLU A 288 4.34 -14.26 23.93
C GLU A 288 3.89 -13.07 23.07
N GLU A 289 4.36 -12.98 21.82
CA GLU A 289 3.98 -11.92 20.88
C GLU A 289 2.52 -12.03 20.45
N LYS A 290 2.03 -13.25 20.18
CA LYS A 290 0.61 -13.48 19.89
C LYS A 290 -0.27 -13.03 21.04
N LYS A 291 0.12 -13.26 22.31
CA LYS A 291 -0.63 -12.81 23.49
C LYS A 291 -0.71 -11.29 23.57
N ARG A 292 0.40 -10.57 23.31
CA ARG A 292 0.42 -9.09 23.29
C ARG A 292 -0.57 -8.50 22.28
N TYR A 293 -0.85 -9.21 21.19
CA TYR A 293 -1.71 -8.72 20.11
C TYR A 293 -3.19 -9.14 20.22
N LYS A 294 -3.54 -10.11 21.08
CA LYS A 294 -4.94 -10.54 21.25
C LYS A 294 -5.85 -9.43 21.81
N GLU A 295 -5.34 -8.50 22.61
CA GLU A 295 -6.16 -7.41 23.19
C GLU A 295 -6.46 -6.27 22.19
N PRO A 296 -5.49 -5.72 21.44
CA PRO A 296 -5.77 -4.68 20.44
C PRO A 296 -6.56 -5.18 19.22
N LEU A 297 -6.41 -6.46 18.85
CA LEU A 297 -7.22 -7.09 17.80
C LEU A 297 -8.70 -7.04 18.08
N LEU A 298 -9.09 -7.32 19.33
CA LEU A 298 -10.49 -7.27 19.71
C LEU A 298 -11.05 -5.85 19.55
N ALA A 299 -10.24 -4.82 19.80
CA ALA A 299 -10.62 -3.43 19.55
C ALA A 299 -10.77 -3.11 18.03
N LEU A 300 -9.87 -3.62 17.18
CA LEU A 300 -9.96 -3.46 15.71
C LEU A 300 -11.08 -4.30 15.08
N LEU A 301 -11.31 -5.53 15.56
CA LEU A 301 -12.38 -6.42 15.11
C LEU A 301 -13.76 -5.90 15.52
N ASN A 302 -13.86 -5.23 16.67
CA ASN A 302 -15.05 -4.50 17.09
C ASN A 302 -15.36 -3.28 16.20
N MET A 303 -14.50 -2.93 15.23
CA MET A 303 -14.82 -1.96 14.16
C MET A 303 -15.48 -2.62 12.93
N GLY A 304 -15.88 -3.90 12.99
CA GLY A 304 -16.79 -4.51 12.01
C GLY A 304 -16.16 -5.51 11.03
N VAL A 305 -15.16 -6.28 11.43
CA VAL A 305 -14.47 -7.24 10.55
C VAL A 305 -14.83 -8.69 10.94
N ARG A 306 -15.35 -9.47 9.98
CA ARG A 306 -15.59 -10.91 10.17
C ARG A 306 -14.29 -11.70 9.99
N LYS A 307 -14.06 -12.65 10.90
CA LYS A 307 -12.94 -13.59 10.86
C LYS A 307 -13.24 -14.71 9.85
N PHE A 308 -12.27 -15.04 9.00
CA PHE A 308 -12.17 -16.36 8.39
C PHE A 308 -10.87 -17.00 8.88
N PRO A 309 -10.91 -18.10 9.65
CA PRO A 309 -9.72 -18.89 9.91
C PRO A 309 -9.30 -19.58 8.60
N CYS A 310 -8.06 -19.39 8.16
CA CYS A 310 -7.41 -20.37 7.29
C CYS A 310 -6.86 -21.47 8.20
N ASP A 311 -7.51 -22.63 8.18
CA ASP A 311 -6.95 -23.83 8.79
C ASP A 311 -5.68 -24.26 8.04
N SER A 312 -4.77 -24.80 8.83
CA SER A 312 -3.44 -25.26 8.47
C SER A 312 -3.41 -26.25 7.31
N VAL A 313 -2.35 -26.08 6.52
CA VAL A 313 -1.76 -27.02 5.56
C VAL A 313 -1.83 -28.47 6.05
N GLY A 314 -2.39 -29.33 5.19
CA GLY A 314 -2.13 -30.77 5.12
C GLY A 314 -1.66 -31.12 3.72
#